data_AF-A0A920S985-F1
#
_entry.id   AF-A0A920S985-F1
#
_cell.length_a   1.000
_cell.length_b   1.000
_cell.length_c   1.000
_cell.angle_alpha   90.00
_cell.angle_beta   90.00
_cell.angle_gamma   90.00
#
_symmetry.space_group_name_H-M   'P 1'
#
loop_
_entity.id
_entity.type
_entity.pdbx_description
1 polymer ?
#
loop_
_entity_poly.entity_id
_entity_poly.type
_entity_poly.pdbx_seq_one_letter_code
_entity_poly.pdbx_strand_id
1 'polypeptide(L)'
;MGNYPDVCTVIKNQLSDNLGIEGEITTHESAAGYSLYATARSGTGDWELACQGEGMTVLDPDALLGGVYLAGGTRNYSDWEPANVRAAFEEQKEEQDPATRKQQLSDLEDFLIPTDPDDISKGFTDNHWVTLYWGKFFWLTHEDIRGFNAPATVQYSFKHEDLWLDR
;
A
#
# COMPACT_ATOMS: atom_id res chain seq x y z
N MET A 1 -6.84 -7.92 -8.93
CA MET A 1 -6.09 -6.68 -9.20
C MET A 1 -5.72 -6.71 -10.68
N GLY A 2 -6.26 -5.80 -11.48
CA GLY A 2 -6.09 -5.83 -12.95
C GLY A 2 -6.07 -4.46 -13.62
N ASN A 3 -6.12 -3.38 -12.84
CA ASN A 3 -6.15 -2.00 -13.34
C ASN A 3 -4.77 -1.31 -13.29
N TYR A 4 -3.73 -1.95 -12.76
CA TYR A 4 -2.39 -1.34 -12.64
C TYR A 4 -1.82 -0.87 -13.98
N PRO A 5 -1.94 -1.61 -15.10
CA PRO A 5 -1.47 -1.13 -16.41
C PRO A 5 -2.20 0.16 -16.85
N ASP A 6 -3.50 0.25 -16.60
CA ASP A 6 -4.31 1.43 -16.96
C ASP A 6 -3.88 2.64 -16.11
N VAL A 7 -3.74 2.45 -14.79
CA VAL A 7 -3.25 3.48 -13.86
C VAL A 7 -1.87 3.95 -14.29
N CYS A 8 -0.93 3.04 -14.57
CA CYS A 8 0.41 3.39 -15.01
C CYS A 8 0.44 4.12 -16.35
N THR A 9 -0.49 3.81 -17.26
CA THR A 9 -0.61 4.55 -18.53
C THR A 9 -1.02 6.00 -18.28
N VAL A 10 -1.99 6.24 -17.40
CA VAL A 10 -2.39 7.60 -17.02
C VAL A 10 -1.25 8.36 -16.35
N ILE A 11 -0.55 7.73 -15.41
CA ILE A 11 0.58 8.36 -14.71
C ILE A 11 1.74 8.65 -15.67
N LYS A 12 2.10 7.72 -16.56
CA LYS A 12 3.13 7.96 -17.59
C LYS A 12 2.81 9.20 -18.41
N ASN A 13 1.57 9.33 -18.89
CA ASN A 13 1.16 10.50 -19.68
C ASN A 13 1.26 11.78 -18.86
N GLN A 14 0.82 11.77 -17.60
CA GLN A 14 0.92 12.96 -16.73
C GLN A 14 2.36 13.36 -16.43
N LEU A 15 3.25 12.39 -16.20
CA LEU A 15 4.68 12.63 -15.97
C LEU A 15 5.37 13.22 -17.21
N SER A 16 5.05 12.69 -18.39
CA SER A 16 5.54 13.22 -19.68
C SER A 16 5.02 14.65 -19.91
N ASP A 17 3.71 14.86 -19.88
CA ASP A 17 3.09 16.14 -20.24
C ASP A 17 3.46 17.30 -19.30
N ASN A 18 3.63 17.02 -18.00
CA ASN A 18 3.83 18.07 -17.00
C ASN A 18 5.28 18.23 -16.55
N LEU A 19 6.08 17.16 -16.60
CA LEU A 19 7.44 17.14 -16.06
C LEU A 19 8.51 16.74 -17.09
N GLY A 20 8.10 16.31 -18.28
CA GLY A 20 9.02 15.79 -19.30
C GLY A 20 9.73 14.50 -18.88
N ILE A 21 9.15 13.75 -17.93
CA ILE A 21 9.67 12.46 -17.47
C ILE A 21 9.11 11.37 -18.38
N GLU A 22 9.98 10.78 -19.17
CA GLU A 22 9.66 9.73 -20.14
C GLU A 22 10.04 8.34 -19.60
N GLY A 23 9.33 7.30 -20.05
CA GLY A 23 9.63 5.92 -19.67
C GLY A 23 8.78 4.90 -20.41
N GLU A 24 9.13 3.62 -20.28
CA GLU A 24 8.39 2.51 -20.90
C GLU A 24 7.65 1.68 -19.85
N ILE A 25 6.41 1.27 -20.16
CA ILE A 25 5.63 0.41 -19.28
C ILE A 25 5.96 -1.03 -19.61
N THR A 26 6.47 -1.76 -18.61
CA THR A 26 6.66 -3.21 -18.67
C THR A 26 5.68 -3.88 -17.72
N THR A 27 5.03 -4.96 -18.17
CA THR A 27 4.13 -5.76 -17.35
C THR A 27 4.72 -7.14 -17.10
N HIS A 28 4.47 -7.66 -15.89
CA HIS A 28 4.91 -8.97 -15.47
C HIS A 28 3.72 -9.75 -14.91
N GLU A 29 3.79 -11.08 -15.01
CA GLU A 29 2.94 -11.96 -14.20
C GLU A 29 3.25 -11.70 -12.70
N SER A 30 2.26 -11.88 -11.83
CA SER A 30 2.32 -11.42 -10.44
C SER A 30 3.57 -11.92 -9.69
N ALA A 31 3.92 -13.21 -9.80
CA ALA A 31 5.07 -13.76 -9.08
C ALA A 31 6.38 -13.20 -9.61
N ALA A 32 6.51 -13.08 -10.93
CA ALA A 32 7.67 -12.47 -11.58
C ALA A 32 7.83 -10.99 -11.19
N GLY A 33 6.72 -10.24 -11.12
CA GLY A 33 6.71 -8.85 -10.66
C GLY A 33 7.20 -8.71 -9.22
N TYR A 34 6.73 -9.58 -8.30
CA TYR A 34 7.23 -9.57 -6.91
C TYR A 34 8.74 -9.86 -6.84
N SER A 35 9.24 -10.81 -7.63
CA SER A 35 10.68 -11.07 -7.70
C SER A 35 11.48 -9.88 -8.23
N LEU A 36 10.97 -9.18 -9.25
CA LEU A 36 11.57 -7.97 -9.78
C LEU A 36 11.63 -6.86 -8.72
N TYR A 37 10.52 -6.58 -8.03
CA TYR A 37 10.50 -5.51 -7.03
C TYR A 37 11.44 -5.78 -5.85
N ALA A 38 11.61 -7.05 -5.47
CA ALA A 38 12.52 -7.44 -4.40
C ALA A 38 14.00 -7.18 -4.70
N THR A 39 14.39 -6.93 -5.96
CA THR A 39 15.78 -6.65 -6.35
C THR A 39 16.35 -5.40 -5.67
N ALA A 40 15.51 -4.42 -5.35
CA ALA A 40 15.91 -3.20 -4.64
C ALA A 40 16.38 -3.45 -3.19
N ARG A 41 16.03 -4.59 -2.59
CA ARG A 41 16.61 -5.01 -1.28
C ARG A 41 18.09 -5.40 -1.37
N SER A 42 18.63 -5.52 -2.58
CA SER A 42 20.02 -5.91 -2.82
C SER A 42 20.86 -4.82 -3.49
N GLY A 43 20.31 -3.61 -3.67
CA GLY A 43 20.99 -2.49 -4.32
C GLY A 43 20.02 -1.51 -4.96
N THR A 44 20.40 -0.92 -6.09
CA THR A 44 19.60 0.11 -6.78
C THR A 44 18.26 -0.38 -7.37
N GLY A 45 17.99 -1.70 -7.33
CA GLY A 45 16.81 -2.31 -7.95
C GLY A 45 16.92 -2.37 -9.48
N ASP A 46 16.27 -3.36 -10.08
CA ASP A 46 16.16 -3.50 -11.54
C ASP A 46 14.88 -2.83 -12.09
N TRP A 47 14.36 -1.85 -11.37
CA TRP A 47 13.13 -1.11 -11.68
C TRP A 47 13.21 0.31 -11.14
N GLU A 48 12.47 1.25 -11.73
CA GLU A 48 12.53 2.68 -11.37
C GLU A 48 11.24 3.16 -10.71
N LEU A 49 10.08 2.88 -11.33
CA LEU A 49 8.77 3.25 -10.83
C LEU A 49 7.78 2.11 -11.05
N ALA A 50 6.88 1.88 -10.11
CA ALA A 50 5.84 0.86 -10.21
C ALA A 50 4.49 1.40 -9.71
N CYS A 51 3.42 1.08 -10.43
CA CYS A 51 2.06 1.22 -9.89
C CYS A 51 1.73 -0.02 -9.09
N GLN A 52 1.59 0.14 -7.78
CA GLN A 52 1.19 -0.91 -6.87
C GLN A 52 0.11 -0.40 -5.92
N GLY A 53 -0.57 -1.33 -5.27
CA GLY A 53 -1.47 -1.04 -4.18
C GLY A 53 -1.25 -2.05 -3.07
N GLU A 54 -1.59 -1.65 -1.86
CA GLU A 54 -1.52 -2.51 -0.69
C GLU A 54 -2.89 -2.59 -0.02
N GLY A 55 -3.20 -3.76 0.52
CA GLY A 55 -4.34 -3.96 1.42
C GLY A 55 -3.84 -4.54 2.72
N MET A 56 -4.50 -4.27 3.84
CA MET A 56 -3.99 -4.72 5.13
C MET A 56 -4.37 -6.18 5.39
N THR A 57 -3.39 -7.05 5.63
CA THR A 57 -3.62 -8.46 6.01
C THR A 57 -4.08 -8.61 7.46
N VAL A 58 -3.64 -7.68 8.32
CA VAL A 58 -4.08 -7.54 9.72
C VAL A 58 -4.59 -6.12 9.88
N LEU A 59 -5.72 -5.94 10.56
CA LEU A 59 -6.31 -4.63 10.84
C LEU A 59 -5.61 -3.94 12.02
N ASP A 60 -4.28 -3.85 11.94
CA ASP A 60 -3.44 -3.17 12.92
C ASP A 60 -2.35 -2.36 12.19
N PRO A 61 -2.08 -1.12 12.62
CA PRO A 61 -1.03 -0.27 12.03
C PRO A 61 0.34 -0.93 11.94
N ASP A 62 0.70 -1.82 12.87
CA ASP A 62 2.00 -2.50 12.89
C ASP A 62 2.20 -3.35 11.63
N ALA A 63 1.14 -3.97 11.13
CA ALA A 63 1.23 -4.81 9.94
C ALA A 63 1.50 -3.97 8.69
N LEU A 64 0.89 -2.79 8.60
CA LEU A 64 1.15 -1.85 7.51
C LEU A 64 2.56 -1.28 7.63
N LEU A 65 2.92 -0.74 8.80
CA LEU A 65 4.21 -0.12 9.03
C LEU A 65 5.36 -1.12 8.84
N GLY A 66 5.25 -2.31 9.42
CA GLY A 66 6.24 -3.35 9.30
C GLY A 66 6.37 -3.92 7.88
N GLY A 67 5.28 -3.98 7.13
CA GLY A 67 5.28 -4.50 5.76
C GLY A 67 5.82 -3.51 4.74
N VAL A 68 5.46 -2.24 4.88
CA VAL A 68 5.65 -1.18 3.87
C VAL A 68 6.84 -0.28 4.19
N TYR A 69 7.11 0.02 5.46
CA TYR A 69 8.08 1.08 5.83
C TYR A 69 9.34 0.60 6.54
N LEU A 70 9.41 -0.68 6.90
CA LEU A 70 10.61 -1.26 7.48
C LEU A 70 11.45 -1.99 6.43
N ALA A 71 12.76 -1.91 6.56
CA ALA A 71 13.75 -2.59 5.74
C ALA A 71 13.53 -4.11 5.79
N GLY A 72 13.63 -4.75 4.63
CA GLY A 72 13.26 -6.16 4.46
C GLY A 72 11.75 -6.45 4.53
N GLY A 73 10.91 -5.43 4.76
CA GLY A 73 9.46 -5.52 4.70
C GLY A 73 8.98 -6.06 3.35
N THR A 74 7.98 -6.94 3.36
CA THR A 74 7.54 -7.66 2.15
C THR A 74 6.97 -6.76 1.05
N ARG A 75 6.59 -5.52 1.40
CA ARG A 75 6.00 -4.49 0.53
C ARG A 75 6.78 -3.19 0.49
N ASN A 76 7.84 -3.07 1.30
CA ASN A 76 8.87 -2.05 1.15
C ASN A 76 9.75 -2.42 -0.04
N TYR A 77 9.31 -2.08 -1.25
CA TYR A 77 10.05 -2.46 -2.45
C TYR A 77 11.31 -1.62 -2.64
N SER A 78 11.30 -0.35 -2.22
CA SER A 78 12.45 0.55 -2.34
C SER A 78 13.50 0.37 -1.23
N ASP A 79 13.23 -0.48 -0.23
CA ASP A 79 14.02 -0.63 1.00
C ASP A 79 14.24 0.70 1.74
N TRP A 80 13.28 1.62 1.60
CA TRP A 80 13.32 2.93 2.26
C TRP A 80 12.96 2.78 3.73
N GLU A 81 13.84 3.26 4.61
CA GLU A 81 13.59 3.31 6.06
C GLU A 81 14.46 4.42 6.68
N PRO A 82 13.99 5.67 6.73
CA PRO A 82 14.71 6.71 7.42
C PRO A 82 14.62 6.48 8.95
N ALA A 83 15.64 6.95 9.66
CA ALA A 83 15.81 6.65 11.09
C ALA A 83 14.63 7.09 11.97
N ASN A 84 13.95 8.19 11.61
CA ASN A 84 12.77 8.67 12.32
C ASN A 84 11.57 7.72 12.18
N VAL A 85 11.37 7.11 11.02
CA VAL A 85 10.28 6.15 10.79
C VAL A 85 10.51 4.87 11.57
N ARG A 86 11.76 4.36 11.57
CA ARG A 86 12.15 3.24 12.44
C ARG A 86 11.90 3.55 13.91
N ALA A 87 12.34 4.71 14.39
CA ALA A 87 12.17 5.11 15.78
C ALA A 87 10.68 5.21 16.17
N ALA A 88 9.86 5.85 15.33
CA ALA A 88 8.43 5.96 15.56
C ALA A 88 7.73 4.60 15.62
N PHE A 89 8.10 3.65 14.74
CA PHE A 89 7.59 2.29 14.79
C PHE A 89 7.94 1.57 16.10
N GLU A 90 9.21 1.65 16.52
CA GLU A 90 9.70 0.99 17.73
C GLU A 90 9.07 1.56 19.01
N GLU A 91 8.70 2.85 19.00
CA GLU A 91 8.00 3.49 20.11
C GLU A 91 6.52 3.05 20.17
N GLN A 92 5.78 3.21 19.07
CA GLN A 92 4.34 2.98 19.08
C GLN A 92 3.95 1.50 19.28
N LYS A 93 4.83 0.56 18.90
CA LYS A 93 4.53 -0.88 19.03
C LYS A 93 4.49 -1.36 20.49
N GLU A 94 5.22 -0.67 21.37
CA GLU A 94 5.29 -1.01 22.80
C GLU A 94 4.22 -0.26 23.61
N GLU A 95 3.63 0.80 23.04
CA GLU A 95 2.61 1.63 23.71
C GLU A 95 1.31 0.84 23.94
N GLN A 96 0.84 0.85 25.18
CA GLN A 96 -0.34 0.11 25.62
C GLN A 96 -1.57 1.00 25.78
N ASP A 97 -1.40 2.32 25.95
CA ASP A 97 -2.49 3.28 25.96
C ASP A 97 -2.96 3.59 24.52
N PRO A 98 -4.22 3.27 24.18
CA PRO A 98 -4.70 3.47 22.80
C PRO A 98 -4.73 4.92 22.34
N ALA A 99 -4.90 5.89 23.25
CA ALA A 99 -4.96 7.29 22.88
C ALA A 99 -3.56 7.83 22.57
N THR A 100 -2.56 7.47 23.39
CA THR A 100 -1.16 7.76 23.12
C THR A 100 -0.68 7.09 21.82
N ARG A 101 -0.95 5.79 21.64
CA ARG A 101 -0.54 5.06 20.42
C ARG A 101 -1.16 5.71 19.18
N LYS A 102 -2.43 6.11 19.25
CA LYS A 102 -3.10 6.83 18.16
C LYS A 102 -2.38 8.15 17.84
N GLN A 103 -2.02 8.94 18.85
CA GLN A 103 -1.33 10.20 18.62
C GLN A 103 0.05 9.99 17.98
N GLN A 104 0.84 9.03 18.48
CA GLN A 104 2.14 8.68 17.88
C GLN A 104 2.02 8.25 16.41
N LEU A 105 0.99 7.46 16.08
CA LEU A 105 0.70 7.07 14.70
C LEU A 105 0.28 8.25 13.83
N SER A 106 -0.52 9.18 14.35
CA SER A 106 -0.89 10.41 13.64
C SER A 106 0.31 11.32 13.40
N ASP A 107 1.22 11.45 14.37
CA ASP A 107 2.44 12.25 14.19
C ASP A 107 3.35 11.65 13.09
N LEU A 108 3.38 10.32 12.97
CA LEU A 108 4.08 9.64 11.87
C LEU A 108 3.34 9.81 10.53
N GLU A 109 2.01 9.80 10.53
CA GLU A 109 1.18 10.05 9.35
C GLU A 109 1.45 11.46 8.77
N ASP A 110 1.56 12.48 9.62
CA ASP A 110 1.91 13.86 9.24
C ASP A 110 3.29 13.96 8.55
N PHE A 111 4.20 13.02 8.82
CA PHE A 111 5.48 12.95 8.11
C PHE A 111 5.34 12.30 6.72
N LEU A 112 4.49 11.28 6.61
CA LEU A 112 4.45 10.34 5.48
C LEU A 112 3.48 10.74 4.37
N ILE A 113 2.34 11.34 4.69
CA ILE A 113 1.28 11.57 3.69
C ILE A 113 0.73 13.00 3.76
N PRO A 114 0.27 13.56 2.64
CA PRO A 114 -0.27 14.92 2.63
C PRO A 114 -1.42 15.09 3.63
N THR A 115 -1.29 16.09 4.51
CA THR A 115 -2.30 16.43 5.53
C THR A 115 -3.16 17.65 5.15
N ASP A 116 -2.81 18.37 4.10
CA ASP A 116 -3.60 19.48 3.58
C ASP A 116 -4.66 18.95 2.59
N PRO A 117 -5.96 19.00 2.93
CA PRO A 117 -7.01 18.48 2.06
C PRO A 117 -7.24 19.32 0.80
N ASP A 118 -6.78 20.58 0.79
CA ASP A 118 -6.93 21.50 -0.34
C ASP A 118 -5.69 21.48 -1.26
N ASP A 119 -4.57 20.92 -0.81
CA ASP A 119 -3.32 20.85 -1.56
C ASP A 119 -2.49 19.61 -1.21
N ILE A 120 -2.63 18.56 -2.02
CA ILE A 120 -1.92 17.27 -1.85
C ILE A 120 -0.40 17.36 -2.00
N SER A 121 0.16 18.51 -2.37
CA SER A 121 1.61 18.73 -2.41
C SER A 121 2.19 19.21 -1.08
N LYS A 122 1.35 19.45 -0.07
CA LYS A 122 1.73 20.01 1.24
C LYS A 122 1.43 19.06 2.39
N GLY A 123 1.98 19.40 3.55
CA GLY A 123 1.61 18.77 4.81
C GLY A 123 2.22 17.37 4.99
N PHE A 124 3.35 17.09 4.34
CA PHE A 124 4.18 15.92 4.56
C PHE A 124 5.65 16.26 4.33
N THR A 125 6.55 15.40 4.79
CA THR A 125 8.00 15.63 4.65
C THR A 125 8.62 14.70 3.63
N ASP A 126 8.40 13.39 3.75
CA ASP A 126 9.01 12.41 2.85
C ASP A 126 8.23 11.08 2.85
N ASN A 127 8.25 10.41 1.69
CA ASN A 127 7.70 9.08 1.51
C ASN A 127 8.31 8.43 0.25
N HIS A 128 8.48 7.10 0.25
CA HIS A 128 8.98 6.38 -0.92
C HIS A 128 7.91 6.03 -1.96
N TRP A 129 6.67 6.49 -1.76
CA TRP A 129 5.57 6.33 -2.69
C TRP A 129 4.65 7.55 -2.65
N VAL A 130 3.83 7.70 -3.70
CA VAL A 130 2.84 8.77 -3.81
C VAL A 130 1.45 8.16 -3.83
N THR A 131 0.57 8.64 -2.94
CA THR A 131 -0.82 8.19 -2.88
C THR A 131 -1.57 8.58 -4.16
N LEU A 132 -2.04 7.59 -4.92
CA LEU A 132 -2.89 7.85 -6.09
C LEU A 132 -4.37 7.89 -5.73
N TYR A 133 -4.86 6.90 -4.98
CA TYR A 133 -6.25 6.83 -4.53
C TYR A 133 -6.44 5.75 -3.45
N TRP A 134 -7.52 5.86 -2.68
CA TRP A 134 -8.04 4.77 -1.85
C TRP A 134 -9.17 4.05 -2.58
N GLY A 135 -8.97 2.76 -2.85
CA GLY A 135 -9.92 1.95 -3.62
C GLY A 135 -11.11 1.48 -2.78
N LYS A 136 -12.32 1.56 -3.32
CA LYS A 136 -13.47 0.80 -2.82
C LYS A 136 -13.57 -0.52 -3.59
N PHE A 137 -13.55 -1.62 -2.86
CA PHE A 137 -13.75 -2.95 -3.43
C PHE A 137 -15.22 -3.35 -3.34
N PHE A 138 -15.68 -4.08 -4.36
CA PHE A 138 -17.00 -4.70 -4.37
C PHE A 138 -16.84 -6.18 -4.71
N TRP A 139 -17.65 -7.01 -4.06
CA TRP A 139 -17.70 -8.43 -4.30
C TRP A 139 -18.99 -8.74 -5.07
N LEU A 140 -18.83 -9.29 -6.27
CA LEU A 140 -19.96 -9.79 -7.04
C LEU A 140 -20.22 -11.22 -6.60
N THR A 141 -21.43 -11.48 -6.09
CA THR A 141 -21.88 -12.80 -5.66
C THR A 141 -23.12 -13.20 -6.43
N HIS A 142 -23.27 -14.50 -6.71
CA HIS A 142 -24.48 -15.04 -7.32
C HIS A 142 -25.63 -15.00 -6.31
N GLU A 143 -26.87 -14.84 -6.78
CA GLU A 143 -28.05 -14.73 -5.90
C GLU A 143 -28.30 -15.96 -5.02
N ASP A 144 -27.86 -17.13 -5.47
CA ASP A 144 -27.92 -18.41 -4.75
C ASP A 144 -26.87 -18.54 -3.64
N ILE A 145 -25.82 -17.70 -3.63
CA ILE A 145 -24.79 -17.75 -2.61
C ILE A 145 -25.32 -17.04 -1.36
N ARG A 146 -25.33 -17.76 -0.24
CA ARG A 146 -25.77 -17.27 1.06
C ARG A 146 -24.63 -17.30 2.07
N GLY A 147 -24.78 -16.46 3.10
CA GLY A 147 -23.79 -16.33 4.16
C GLY A 147 -22.44 -15.77 3.70
N PHE A 148 -22.40 -15.10 2.55
CA PHE A 148 -21.19 -14.40 2.10
C PHE A 148 -20.88 -13.24 3.04
N ASN A 149 -19.79 -13.38 3.79
CA ASN A 149 -19.21 -12.33 4.61
C ASN A 149 -18.07 -11.66 3.84
N ALA A 150 -18.31 -10.43 3.38
CA ALA A 150 -17.27 -9.65 2.72
C ALA A 150 -16.08 -9.43 3.67
N PRO A 151 -14.84 -9.74 3.25
CA PRO A 151 -13.66 -9.45 4.05
C PRO A 151 -13.49 -7.94 4.26
N ALA A 152 -12.93 -7.55 5.41
CA ALA A 152 -12.72 -6.15 5.76
C ALA A 152 -11.72 -5.43 4.83
N THR A 153 -10.78 -6.17 4.25
CA THR A 153 -9.82 -5.69 3.24
C THR A 153 -9.67 -6.72 2.12
N VAL A 154 -9.09 -6.32 0.99
CA VAL A 154 -8.82 -7.23 -0.15
C VAL A 154 -7.76 -8.30 0.15
N GLN A 155 -6.89 -8.08 1.15
CA GLN A 155 -5.85 -9.04 1.56
C GLN A 155 -6.27 -9.88 2.78
N TYR A 156 -7.46 -9.63 3.35
CA TYR A 156 -8.00 -10.43 4.43
C TYR A 156 -8.70 -11.68 3.90
N SER A 157 -8.60 -12.79 4.63
CA SER A 157 -9.16 -14.08 4.21
C SER A 157 -10.69 -14.03 4.09
N PHE A 158 -11.22 -14.74 3.08
CA PHE A 158 -12.64 -15.05 3.04
C PHE A 158 -12.98 -16.09 4.09
N LYS A 159 -14.02 -15.79 4.86
CA LYS A 159 -14.63 -16.72 5.79
C LYS A 159 -15.59 -17.61 5.03
N HIS A 160 -15.18 -18.84 4.78
CA HIS A 160 -15.98 -19.84 4.04
C HIS A 160 -16.84 -20.70 4.96
N GLU A 161 -16.64 -20.61 6.27
CA GLU A 161 -17.37 -21.39 7.28
C GLU A 161 -18.89 -21.12 7.27
N ASP A 162 -19.29 -19.91 6.86
CA ASP A 162 -20.69 -19.49 6.79
C ASP A 162 -21.25 -19.54 5.37
N LEU A 163 -20.48 -19.97 4.36
CA LEU A 163 -20.90 -19.95 2.96
C LEU A 163 -21.69 -21.20 2.59
N TRP A 164 -22.91 -21.02 2.06
CA TRP A 164 -23.69 -22.11 1.46
C TRP A 164 -24.38 -21.67 0.16
N LEU A 165 -24.90 -22.66 -0.56
CA LEU A 165 -25.63 -22.48 -1.80
C LEU A 165 -27.09 -22.88 -1.58
N ASP A 166 -28.02 -21.96 -1.83
CA ASP A 166 -29.45 -22.29 -1.86
C ASP A 166 -29.76 -22.92 -3.24
N ARG A 167 -29.99 -24.23 -3.27
CA ARG A 167 -30.53 -24.97 -4.42
C ARG A 167 -31.63 -25.91 -3.98
#